data_AF-X7Z471-F1
#
_entry.id   AF-X7Z471-F1
#
_cell.length_a   1.000
_cell.length_b   1.000
_cell.length_c   1.000
_cell.angle_alpha   90.00
_cell.angle_beta   90.00
_cell.angle_gamma   90.00
#
_symmetry.space_group_name_H-M   'P 1'
#
loop_
_entity.id
_entity.type
_entity.pdbx_description
1 polymer ?
#
loop_
_entity_poly.entity_id
_entity_poly.type
_entity_poly.pdbx_seq_one_letter_code
_entity_poly.pdbx_strand_id
1 'polypeptide(L)'
;MVGGQRRRRVRGSRRLAARRLAVSSVARLDTASLSFSSLSGWAQLGLRERFLGLTDAVWRVRAYGDFWSYCLVAEGAVDIAAEPEVSVWDLAPLDILVREAGGTFTSVDGTAGRMVVAR
;
A
#
# COMPACT_ATOMS: atom_id res chain seq x y z
N MET A 1 -23.45 46.13 -24.57
CA MET A 1 -22.03 45.76 -24.38
C MET A 1 -21.98 44.29 -23.99
N VAL A 2 -21.55 43.40 -24.89
CA VAL A 2 -21.47 41.96 -24.62
C VAL A 2 -20.05 41.64 -24.14
N GLY A 3 -19.94 41.10 -22.92
CA GLY A 3 -18.68 40.76 -22.28
C GLY A 3 -17.97 39.60 -22.99
N GLY A 4 -16.77 39.86 -23.49
CA GLY A 4 -15.91 38.86 -24.13
C GLY A 4 -15.35 37.87 -23.11
N GLN A 5 -15.78 36.60 -23.20
CA GLN A 5 -15.20 35.49 -22.46
C GLN A 5 -13.77 35.23 -22.95
N ARG A 6 -12.76 35.68 -22.20
CA ARG A 6 -11.36 35.31 -22.43
C ARG A 6 -11.17 33.83 -22.06
N ARG A 7 -11.08 32.97 -23.07
CA ARG A 7 -10.64 31.58 -22.90
C ARG A 7 -9.18 31.56 -22.45
N ARG A 8 -8.93 31.19 -21.19
CA ARG A 8 -7.58 30.95 -20.67
C ARG A 8 -7.09 29.61 -21.23
N ARG A 9 -6.14 29.62 -22.17
CA ARG A 9 -5.42 28.41 -22.58
C ARG A 9 -4.63 27.90 -21.37
N VAL A 10 -5.00 26.74 -20.84
CA VAL A 10 -4.13 25.99 -19.94
C VAL A 10 -2.96 25.49 -20.78
N ARG A 11 -1.77 26.05 -20.55
CA ARG A 11 -0.53 25.60 -21.21
C ARG A 11 -0.30 24.15 -20.80
N GLY A 12 -0.05 23.29 -21.79
CA GLY A 12 -0.03 21.83 -21.64
C GLY A 12 0.75 21.34 -20.42
N SER A 13 0.17 20.37 -19.72
CA SER A 13 0.78 19.71 -18.59
C SER A 13 2.16 19.19 -18.99
N ARG A 14 3.18 19.59 -18.23
CA ARG A 14 4.52 19.03 -18.33
C ARG A 14 4.36 17.54 -18.01
N ARG A 15 4.46 16.65 -19.00
CA ARG A 15 4.50 15.20 -18.74
C ARG A 15 5.70 14.98 -17.84
N LEU A 16 5.45 14.66 -16.57
CA LEU A 16 6.51 14.22 -15.68
C LEU A 16 7.13 12.97 -16.33
N ALA A 17 8.45 12.94 -16.44
CA ALA A 17 9.13 11.75 -16.92
C ALA A 17 8.73 10.57 -16.01
N ALA A 18 8.39 9.43 -16.61
CA ALA A 18 8.08 8.24 -15.84
C ALA A 18 9.31 7.86 -14.99
N ARG A 19 9.08 7.66 -13.70
CA ARG A 19 10.11 7.21 -12.75
C ARG A 19 9.87 5.74 -12.44
N ARG A 20 10.95 4.95 -12.39
CA ARG A 20 10.90 3.56 -11.91
C ARG A 20 10.58 3.55 -10.41
N LEU A 21 9.63 2.71 -10.03
CA LEU A 21 9.32 2.44 -8.63
C LEU A 21 10.30 1.41 -8.06
N ALA A 22 10.53 1.50 -6.75
CA ALA A 22 11.33 0.55 -5.99
C ALA A 22 10.82 0.57 -4.54
N VAL A 23 10.69 -0.61 -3.94
CA VAL A 23 10.37 -0.74 -2.52
C VAL A 23 11.48 -0.14 -1.63
N SER A 24 11.14 0.11 -0.38
CA SER A 24 12.08 0.57 0.64
C SER A 24 13.19 -0.45 0.91
N SER A 25 14.36 0.04 1.35
CA SER A 25 15.47 -0.82 1.78
C SER A 25 15.48 -1.11 3.28
N VAL A 26 14.45 -0.68 4.02
CA VAL A 26 14.34 -0.87 5.47
C VAL A 26 14.24 -2.37 5.81
N ALA A 27 15.30 -2.89 6.44
CA ALA A 27 15.42 -4.29 6.79
C ALA A 27 14.87 -4.65 8.19
N ARG A 28 14.74 -3.68 9.10
CA ARG A 28 14.33 -3.92 10.49
C ARG A 28 12.91 -3.43 10.78
N LEU A 29 12.14 -4.22 11.52
CA LEU A 29 10.77 -3.88 11.91
C LEU A 29 10.69 -2.60 12.74
N ASP A 30 11.58 -2.42 13.72
CA ASP A 30 11.57 -1.24 14.61
C ASP A 30 11.87 0.09 13.91
N THR A 31 12.28 0.06 12.65
CA THR A 31 12.46 1.22 11.77
C THR A 31 11.44 1.28 10.63
N ALA A 32 10.61 0.24 10.47
CA ALA A 32 9.63 0.12 9.40
C ALA A 32 8.34 0.89 9.73
N SER A 33 7.63 1.28 8.67
CA SER A 33 6.29 1.83 8.71
C SER A 33 5.26 0.81 8.20
N LEU A 34 4.10 0.76 8.86
CA LEU A 34 3.01 -0.16 8.55
C LEU A 34 1.75 0.59 8.14
N SER A 35 1.06 0.09 7.12
CA SER A 35 -0.29 0.50 6.72
C SER A 35 -1.26 -0.67 6.59
N PHE A 36 -2.53 -0.40 6.86
CA PHE A 36 -3.65 -1.34 6.82
C PHE A 36 -4.99 -0.58 6.71
N SER A 37 -6.10 -1.30 6.53
CA SER A 37 -7.45 -0.72 6.39
C SER A 37 -8.22 -0.62 7.72
N SER A 38 -8.31 -1.70 8.49
CA SER A 38 -9.13 -1.79 9.68
C SER A 38 -8.65 -2.89 10.64
N LEU A 39 -9.01 -2.80 11.93
CA LEU A 39 -8.74 -3.86 12.92
C LEU A 39 -9.84 -4.93 12.99
N SER A 40 -11.04 -4.65 12.47
CA SER A 40 -12.20 -5.54 12.57
C SER A 40 -11.99 -6.85 11.81
N GLY A 41 -11.41 -6.81 10.60
CA GLY A 41 -11.13 -8.03 9.85
C GLY A 41 -10.12 -8.93 10.58
N TRP A 42 -9.08 -8.36 11.19
CA TRP A 42 -8.14 -9.11 12.03
C TRP A 42 -8.81 -9.74 13.25
N ALA A 43 -9.80 -9.07 13.84
CA ALA A 43 -10.58 -9.61 14.95
C ALA A 43 -11.45 -10.79 14.50
N GLN A 44 -12.08 -10.70 13.34
CA GLN A 44 -12.91 -11.77 12.76
C GLN A 44 -12.08 -13.02 12.46
N LEU A 45 -10.82 -12.85 12.06
CA LEU A 45 -9.87 -13.95 11.87
C LEU A 45 -9.24 -14.48 13.17
N GLY A 46 -9.52 -13.86 14.34
CA GLY A 46 -8.90 -14.23 15.61
C GLY A 46 -7.41 -13.87 15.72
N LEU A 47 -6.92 -12.95 14.87
CA LEU A 47 -5.51 -12.58 14.74
C LEU A 47 -5.20 -11.17 15.23
N ARG A 48 -6.20 -10.46 15.79
CA ARG A 48 -6.07 -9.06 16.25
C ARG A 48 -4.90 -8.85 17.20
N GLU A 49 -4.75 -9.69 18.23
CA GLU A 49 -3.66 -9.52 19.21
C GLU A 49 -2.27 -9.70 18.58
N ARG A 50 -2.14 -10.63 17.62
CA ARG A 50 -0.89 -10.78 16.86
C ARG A 50 -0.62 -9.56 15.98
N PHE A 51 -1.66 -9.03 15.34
CA PHE A 51 -1.54 -7.82 14.53
C PHE A 51 -1.17 -6.60 15.37
N LEU A 52 -1.77 -6.44 16.56
CA LEU A 52 -1.39 -5.38 17.51
C LEU A 52 0.07 -5.51 17.95
N GLY A 53 0.56 -6.73 18.20
CA GLY A 53 1.98 -6.97 18.46
C GLY A 53 2.89 -6.51 17.31
N LEU A 54 2.46 -6.65 16.05
CA LEU A 54 3.19 -6.06 14.91
C LEU A 54 3.14 -4.53 14.95
N THR A 55 1.99 -3.93 15.28
CA THR A 55 1.87 -2.47 15.40
C THR A 55 2.78 -1.88 16.48
N ASP A 56 3.02 -2.61 17.57
CA ASP A 56 3.93 -2.21 18.64
C ASP A 56 5.41 -2.38 18.26
N ALA A 57 5.72 -3.31 17.36
CA ALA A 57 7.08 -3.62 16.92
C ALA A 57 7.61 -2.69 15.82
N VAL A 58 6.75 -1.91 15.17
CA VAL A 58 7.12 -1.01 14.06
C VAL A 58 7.31 0.43 14.53
N TRP A 59 8.11 1.20 13.80
CA TRP A 59 8.37 2.60 14.14
C TRP A 59 7.10 3.48 14.06
N ARG A 60 6.27 3.22 13.05
CA ARG A 60 5.07 4.03 12.81
C ARG A 60 3.98 3.22 12.14
N VAL A 61 2.75 3.51 12.52
CA VAL A 61 1.54 3.02 11.87
C VAL A 61 0.75 4.18 11.26
N ARG A 62 0.29 4.02 10.02
CA ARG A 62 -0.66 4.93 9.36
C ARG A 62 -1.60 4.11 8.48
N ALA A 63 -2.91 4.28 8.64
CA ALA A 63 -3.90 3.56 7.85
C ALA A 63 -4.31 4.35 6.61
N TYR A 64 -4.05 3.80 5.42
CA TYR A 64 -4.41 4.40 4.13
C TYR A 64 -5.45 3.60 3.33
N GLY A 65 -5.88 2.44 3.84
CA GLY A 65 -6.82 1.54 3.14
C GLY A 65 -6.13 0.44 2.34
N ASP A 66 -6.94 -0.44 1.76
CA ASP A 66 -6.53 -1.71 1.16
C ASP A 66 -5.88 -1.60 -0.23
N PHE A 67 -6.12 -0.55 -1.00
CA PHE A 67 -5.48 -0.36 -2.31
C PHE A 67 -4.23 0.52 -2.21
N TRP A 68 -4.37 1.73 -1.66
CA TRP A 68 -3.32 2.74 -1.69
C TRP A 68 -2.10 2.36 -0.85
N SER A 69 -2.29 1.58 0.23
CA SER A 69 -1.18 1.08 1.05
C SER A 69 -0.16 0.28 0.23
N TYR A 70 -0.61 -0.58 -0.69
CA TYR A 70 0.29 -1.38 -1.53
C TYR A 70 0.99 -0.54 -2.60
N CYS A 71 0.31 0.47 -3.15
CA CYS A 71 0.94 1.44 -4.04
C CYS A 71 2.08 2.19 -3.32
N LEU A 72 1.86 2.58 -2.06
CA LEU A 72 2.90 3.22 -1.24
C LEU A 72 4.05 2.27 -0.90
N VAL A 73 3.80 0.97 -0.75
CA VAL A 73 4.85 -0.05 -0.63
C VAL A 73 5.70 -0.11 -1.90
N ALA A 74 5.06 -0.25 -3.06
CA ALA A 74 5.77 -0.31 -4.34
C ALA A 74 6.60 0.96 -4.61
N GLU A 75 6.15 2.13 -4.14
CA GLU A 75 6.89 3.38 -4.21
C GLU A 75 8.01 3.53 -3.17
N GLY A 76 8.05 2.67 -2.14
CA GLY A 76 8.99 2.73 -1.03
C GLY A 76 8.66 3.81 0.01
N ALA A 77 7.42 4.34 0.00
CA ALA A 77 6.94 5.34 0.94
C ALA A 77 6.35 4.72 2.23
N VAL A 78 5.93 3.46 2.15
CA VAL A 78 5.51 2.60 3.28
C VAL A 78 6.31 1.31 3.18
N ASP A 79 6.71 0.73 4.32
CA ASP A 79 7.55 -0.47 4.32
C ASP A 79 6.72 -1.76 4.37
N ILE A 80 5.54 -1.72 4.99
CA ILE A 80 4.67 -2.89 5.14
C ILE A 80 3.22 -2.49 4.89
N ALA A 81 2.52 -3.22 4.03
CA ALA A 81 1.05 -3.19 3.94
C ALA A 81 0.50 -4.55 4.33
N ALA A 82 -0.55 -4.59 5.14
CA ALA A 82 -1.17 -5.84 5.55
C ALA A 82 -2.69 -5.77 5.62
N GLU A 83 -3.38 -6.73 5.01
CA GLU A 83 -4.84 -6.81 5.00
C GLU A 83 -5.35 -8.19 5.39
N PRO A 84 -6.39 -8.31 6.24
CA PRO A 84 -6.90 -9.59 6.72
C PRO A 84 -7.65 -10.38 5.64
N GLU A 85 -8.44 -9.69 4.82
CA GLU A 85 -9.22 -10.30 3.75
C GLU A 85 -9.50 -9.25 2.66
N VAL A 86 -9.32 -9.64 1.42
CA VAL A 86 -9.36 -8.79 0.23
C VAL A 86 -9.68 -9.68 -0.97
N SER A 87 -10.46 -9.19 -1.92
CA SER A 87 -10.85 -10.00 -3.07
C SER A 87 -9.66 -10.28 -3.98
N VAL A 88 -9.66 -11.41 -4.67
CA VAL A 88 -8.57 -11.78 -5.60
C VAL A 88 -8.38 -10.72 -6.70
N TRP A 89 -9.46 -10.13 -7.19
CA TRP A 89 -9.39 -9.08 -8.22
C TRP A 89 -8.79 -7.77 -7.71
N ASP A 90 -8.86 -7.50 -6.41
CA ASP A 90 -8.22 -6.32 -5.81
C ASP A 90 -6.71 -6.53 -5.66
N LEU A 91 -6.28 -7.77 -5.39
CA LEU A 91 -4.88 -8.11 -5.15
C LEU A 91 -4.08 -8.45 -6.40
N ALA A 92 -4.69 -9.08 -7.40
CA ALA A 92 -3.99 -9.50 -8.62
C ALA A 92 -3.13 -8.38 -9.26
N PRO A 93 -3.61 -7.13 -9.42
CA PRO A 93 -2.76 -6.06 -9.95
C PRO A 93 -1.69 -5.58 -8.95
N LEU A 94 -1.99 -5.59 -7.66
CA LEU A 94 -1.08 -5.13 -6.60
C LEU A 94 0.10 -6.10 -6.42
N ASP A 95 -0.15 -7.39 -6.60
CA ASP A 95 0.87 -8.43 -6.58
C ASP A 95 1.96 -8.17 -7.64
N ILE A 96 1.53 -7.95 -8.89
CA ILE A 96 2.43 -7.60 -9.99
C ILE A 96 3.18 -6.30 -9.68
N LEU A 97 2.47 -5.27 -9.22
CA LEU A 97 3.05 -3.96 -8.93
C LEU A 97 4.17 -4.04 -7.87
N VAL A 98 3.92 -4.75 -6.77
CA VAL A 98 4.88 -4.87 -5.66
C VAL A 98 6.09 -5.70 -6.10
N ARG A 99 5.88 -6.85 -6.77
CA ARG A 99 6.99 -7.70 -7.22
C ARG A 99 7.87 -7.01 -8.26
N GLU A 100 7.29 -6.28 -9.22
CA GLU A 100 8.05 -5.52 -10.22
C GLU A 100 8.80 -4.33 -9.62
N ALA A 101 8.35 -3.81 -8.47
CA ALA A 101 9.08 -2.82 -7.67
C ALA A 101 10.19 -3.44 -6.78
N GLY A 102 10.41 -4.76 -6.86
CA GLY A 102 11.42 -5.46 -6.07
C GLY A 102 10.94 -5.90 -4.68
N GLY A 103 9.64 -5.80 -4.40
CA GLY A 103 9.04 -6.23 -3.15
C GLY A 103 8.63 -7.70 -3.13
N THR A 104 8.14 -8.11 -1.98
CA THR A 104 7.53 -9.41 -1.70
C THR A 104 6.04 -9.22 -1.48
N PHE A 105 5.26 -10.18 -1.94
CA PHE A 105 3.81 -10.20 -1.78
C PHE A 105 3.39 -11.62 -1.42
N THR A 106 2.94 -11.80 -0.18
CA THR A 106 2.76 -13.12 0.44
C THR A 106 1.47 -13.19 1.24
N SER A 107 0.96 -14.40 1.45
CA SER A 107 -0.05 -14.65 2.47
C SER A 107 0.60 -14.84 3.85
N VAL A 108 -0.10 -14.44 4.92
CA VAL A 108 0.37 -14.62 6.30
C VAL A 108 0.29 -16.07 6.78
N ASP A 109 -0.61 -16.89 6.23
CA ASP A 109 -0.66 -18.32 6.54
C ASP A 109 0.05 -19.19 5.49
N GLY A 110 0.70 -18.55 4.50
CA GLY A 110 1.33 -19.24 3.38
C GLY A 110 0.34 -19.76 2.33
N THR A 111 -0.96 -19.54 2.51
CA THR A 111 -2.04 -19.95 1.60
C THR A 111 -2.43 -18.78 0.69
N ALA A 112 -2.29 -18.94 -0.62
CA ALA A 112 -2.63 -17.90 -1.58
C ALA A 112 -4.06 -17.35 -1.37
N GLY A 113 -4.20 -16.01 -1.30
CA GLY A 113 -5.49 -15.32 -1.26
C GLY A 113 -6.11 -15.11 0.13
N ARG A 114 -5.47 -15.55 1.23
CA ARG A 114 -5.90 -15.23 2.60
C ARG A 114 -4.83 -14.40 3.29
N MET A 115 -5.22 -13.25 3.83
CA MET A 115 -4.38 -12.33 4.60
C MET A 115 -3.02 -11.97 3.96
N VAL A 116 -2.89 -10.80 3.35
CA VAL A 116 -1.71 -10.46 2.53
C VAL A 116 -0.76 -9.52 3.25
N VAL A 117 0.55 -9.74 3.09
CA VAL A 117 1.62 -8.81 3.46
C VAL A 117 2.43 -8.46 2.22
N ALA A 118 2.63 -7.16 2.01
CA ALA A 118 3.60 -6.64 1.06
C ALA A 118 4.72 -5.90 1.78
N ARG A 119 5.95 -6.11 1.32
CA ARG A 119 7.17 -5.47 1.82
C ARG A 119 8.16 -5.22 0.70
#